data_AF-A0A7R9LLK3-F1
#
_entry.id   AF-A0A7R9LLK3-F1
#
_cell.length_a   1.000
_cell.length_b   1.000
_cell.length_c   1.000
_cell.angle_alpha   90.00
_cell.angle_beta   90.00
_cell.angle_gamma   90.00
#
_symmetry.space_group_name_H-M   'P 1'
#
loop_
_entity.id
_entity.type
_entity.pdbx_description
1 polymer ?
#
loop_
_entity_poly.entity_id
_entity_poly.type
_entity_poly.pdbx_seq_one_letter_code
_entity_poly.pdbx_strand_id
1 'polypeptide(L)'
;QTKVLPLVDVVITHGGNNSVTETFNFGKPMIVMPLFGDQYDNAQRVEEKGFGIRLNPHTVSEQELLNSIEKLLNDKLLKHKLSVALKRIQNSNCNSKAAEAVGNVNACIGLAEVLLSRGHKIVFAIDKSFAGKLSPFGFIEEVLSSDQTSEMPGEMLAKYLLDSGLISNVSSFESIKISRDSGFMDVFFDTKRVNEPSLKAIAAKHSPDLYVIDDFIPSPTIVKSNKPWVYVVCLNPLCGFIDEKLPPSCSGFPINGNRNEWKEFKKVLNNAFVKQNIKYNEWLEEDGLPTVDVNKITIQSPYLNIYGFPEELDYTDIRPIPEKWLRVDTFMR
;
A
#
# COMPACT_ATOMS: atom_id res chain seq x y z
N GLN A 1 -1.45 -8.61 14.59
CA GLN A 1 0.00 -8.70 14.28
C GLN A 1 0.87 -8.01 15.33
N THR A 2 0.64 -6.73 15.61
CA THR A 2 1.43 -5.90 16.55
C THR A 2 1.60 -6.45 17.97
N LYS A 3 0.65 -7.21 18.48
CA LYS A 3 0.76 -7.90 19.79
C LYS A 3 1.76 -9.07 19.78
N VAL A 4 2.04 -9.65 18.61
CA VAL A 4 2.90 -10.82 18.44
C VAL A 4 4.33 -10.41 18.12
N LEU A 5 4.54 -9.32 17.36
CA LEU A 5 5.88 -8.86 16.95
C LEU A 5 6.88 -8.68 18.11
N PRO A 6 6.50 -8.20 19.30
CA PRO A 6 7.41 -8.15 20.45
C PRO A 6 7.96 -9.52 20.87
N LEU A 7 7.19 -10.59 20.66
CA LEU A 7 7.41 -11.93 21.20
C LEU A 7 8.24 -12.84 20.28
N VAL A 8 8.58 -12.39 19.07
CA VAL A 8 9.30 -13.20 18.07
C VAL A 8 10.70 -12.66 17.81
N ASP A 9 11.62 -13.53 17.40
CA ASP A 9 13.00 -13.16 17.06
C ASP A 9 13.21 -12.88 15.57
N VAL A 10 12.41 -13.51 14.70
CA VAL A 10 12.44 -13.36 13.24
C VAL A 10 11.01 -13.34 12.73
N VAL A 11 10.74 -12.53 11.70
CA VAL A 11 9.45 -12.49 11.02
C VAL A 11 9.59 -13.09 9.61
N ILE A 12 8.76 -14.07 9.28
CA ILE A 12 8.60 -14.54 7.91
C ILE A 12 7.31 -13.92 7.38
N THR A 13 7.39 -13.16 6.30
CA THR A 13 6.25 -12.43 5.75
C THR A 13 6.23 -12.47 4.24
N HIS A 14 5.04 -12.42 3.65
CA HIS A 14 4.90 -12.18 2.21
C HIS A 14 5.41 -10.80 1.75
N GLY A 15 5.65 -9.85 2.66
CA GLY A 15 6.21 -8.53 2.28
C GLY A 15 5.19 -7.45 1.94
N GLY A 16 3.94 -7.60 2.36
CA GLY A 16 2.99 -6.47 2.33
C GLY A 16 3.54 -5.28 3.12
N ASN A 17 3.41 -4.06 2.57
CA ASN A 17 4.13 -2.89 3.07
C ASN A 17 3.87 -2.57 4.55
N ASN A 18 2.64 -2.74 5.04
CA ASN A 18 2.33 -2.60 6.46
C ASN A 18 3.11 -3.61 7.32
N SER A 19 3.20 -4.88 6.91
CA SER A 19 3.99 -5.85 7.68
C SER A 19 5.47 -5.51 7.70
N VAL A 20 6.01 -4.99 6.60
CA VAL A 20 7.41 -4.55 6.53
C VAL A 20 7.66 -3.37 7.46
N THR A 21 6.84 -2.32 7.38
CA THR A 21 6.95 -1.12 8.23
C THR A 21 6.77 -1.46 9.71
N GLU A 22 5.80 -2.30 10.06
CA GLU A 22 5.60 -2.81 11.43
C GLU A 22 6.81 -3.57 11.94
N THR A 23 7.38 -4.46 11.12
CA THR A 23 8.54 -5.26 11.51
C THR A 23 9.77 -4.37 11.77
N PHE A 24 9.95 -3.30 10.99
CA PHE A 24 10.93 -2.24 11.24
C PHE A 24 10.65 -1.49 12.54
N ASN A 25 9.40 -1.14 12.81
CA ASN A 25 8.99 -0.45 14.03
C ASN A 25 9.26 -1.27 15.31
N PHE A 26 9.35 -2.60 15.20
CA PHE A 26 9.78 -3.49 16.29
C PHE A 26 11.25 -3.92 16.20
N GLY A 27 12.01 -3.42 15.21
CA GLY A 27 13.43 -3.70 15.04
C GLY A 27 13.72 -5.18 14.82
N LYS A 28 12.83 -5.91 14.14
CA LYS A 28 12.96 -7.36 13.94
C LYS A 28 13.58 -7.69 12.58
N PRO A 29 14.48 -8.69 12.50
CA PRO A 29 14.92 -9.22 11.22
C PRO A 29 13.78 -9.95 10.51
N MET A 30 13.83 -9.98 9.18
CA MET A 30 12.77 -10.62 8.40
C MET A 30 13.27 -11.43 7.21
N ILE A 31 12.49 -12.47 6.88
CA ILE A 31 12.52 -13.17 5.59
C ILE A 31 11.28 -12.71 4.82
N VAL A 32 11.48 -12.19 3.61
CA VAL A 32 10.40 -11.72 2.75
C VAL A 32 10.20 -12.71 1.61
N MET A 33 8.98 -13.24 1.51
CA MET A 33 8.57 -14.27 0.56
C MET A 33 7.45 -13.74 -0.34
N PRO A 34 7.78 -12.88 -1.33
CA PRO A 34 6.77 -12.16 -2.09
C PRO A 34 5.91 -13.07 -2.94
N LEU A 35 4.60 -12.79 -2.95
CA LEU A 35 3.60 -13.57 -3.68
C LEU A 35 3.05 -12.80 -4.89
N PHE A 36 2.87 -11.47 -4.77
CA PHE A 36 2.34 -10.64 -5.86
C PHE A 36 2.57 -9.13 -5.60
N GLY A 37 2.38 -8.31 -6.65
CA GLY A 37 2.29 -6.86 -6.52
C GLY A 37 3.54 -6.20 -5.93
N ASP A 38 3.34 -5.20 -5.06
CA ASP A 38 4.40 -4.41 -4.45
C ASP A 38 5.26 -5.20 -3.45
N GLN A 39 4.82 -6.40 -3.05
CA GLN A 39 5.58 -7.31 -2.19
C GLN A 39 6.94 -7.65 -2.81
N TYR A 40 6.99 -7.81 -4.14
CA TYR A 40 8.25 -8.06 -4.85
C TYR A 40 9.25 -6.91 -4.67
N ASP A 41 8.76 -5.67 -4.71
CA ASP A 41 9.59 -4.48 -4.53
C ASP A 41 10.08 -4.36 -3.09
N ASN A 42 9.18 -4.62 -2.12
CA ASN A 42 9.53 -4.63 -0.70
C ASN A 42 10.59 -5.69 -0.40
N ALA A 43 10.42 -6.91 -0.92
CA ALA A 43 11.38 -7.99 -0.75
C ALA A 43 12.75 -7.64 -1.34
N GLN A 44 12.77 -7.11 -2.57
CA GLN A 44 13.99 -6.65 -3.22
C GLN A 44 14.67 -5.55 -2.41
N ARG A 45 13.91 -4.55 -1.94
CA ARG A 45 14.48 -3.40 -1.24
C ARG A 45 15.03 -3.76 0.14
N VAL A 46 14.33 -4.64 0.87
CA VAL A 46 14.78 -5.18 2.17
C VAL A 46 16.12 -5.91 2.02
N GLU A 47 16.26 -6.73 0.98
CA GLU A 47 17.50 -7.47 0.70
C GLU A 47 18.63 -6.52 0.28
N GLU A 48 18.39 -5.60 -0.66
CA GLU A 48 19.40 -4.63 -1.14
C GLU A 48 19.98 -3.78 -0.01
N LYS A 49 19.15 -3.38 0.94
CA LYS A 49 19.56 -2.57 2.08
C LYS A 49 20.13 -3.41 3.21
N GLY A 50 20.13 -4.74 3.09
CA GLY A 50 20.64 -5.69 4.07
C GLY A 50 19.89 -5.59 5.40
N PHE A 51 18.55 -5.53 5.35
CA PHE A 51 17.67 -5.58 6.52
C PHE A 51 16.89 -6.90 6.63
N GLY A 52 17.06 -7.79 5.67
CA GLY A 52 16.43 -9.11 5.65
C GLY A 52 16.91 -9.93 4.46
N ILE A 53 16.25 -11.07 4.25
CA ILE A 53 16.53 -12.00 3.16
C ILE A 53 15.29 -12.13 2.29
N ARG A 54 15.46 -12.09 0.96
CA ARG A 54 14.39 -12.42 0.02
C ARG A 54 14.46 -13.90 -0.33
N LEU A 55 13.35 -14.63 -0.20
CA LEU A 55 13.25 -16.02 -0.66
C LEU A 55 12.06 -16.17 -1.62
N ASN A 56 12.20 -17.02 -2.64
CA ASN A 56 11.09 -17.35 -3.53
C ASN A 56 10.25 -18.48 -2.90
N PRO A 57 8.97 -18.23 -2.53
CA PRO A 57 8.13 -19.24 -1.89
C PRO A 57 7.85 -20.48 -2.73
N HIS A 58 8.03 -20.42 -4.05
CA HIS A 58 7.78 -21.54 -4.96
C HIS A 58 9.00 -22.44 -5.18
N THR A 59 10.20 -21.98 -4.84
CA THR A 59 11.45 -22.71 -5.14
C THR A 59 12.35 -22.90 -3.93
N VAL A 60 12.06 -22.24 -2.80
CA VAL A 60 12.85 -22.37 -1.58
C VAL A 60 12.82 -23.80 -1.08
N SER A 61 13.98 -24.35 -0.75
CA SER A 61 14.11 -25.62 -0.04
C SER A 61 14.02 -25.43 1.47
N GLU A 62 13.68 -26.50 2.19
CA GLU A 62 13.69 -26.52 3.66
C GLU A 62 15.05 -26.08 4.23
N GLN A 63 16.14 -26.59 3.65
CA GLN A 63 17.50 -26.26 4.09
C GLN A 63 17.83 -24.78 3.89
N GLU A 64 17.44 -24.17 2.76
CA GLU A 64 17.65 -22.75 2.51
C GLU A 64 16.88 -21.87 3.50
N LEU A 65 15.64 -22.26 3.82
CA LEU A 65 14.82 -21.56 4.81
C LEU A 65 15.46 -21.64 6.21
N LEU A 66 15.84 -22.84 6.66
CA LEU A 66 16.48 -23.04 7.96
C LEU A 66 17.81 -22.28 8.06
N ASN A 67 18.66 -22.35 7.03
CA ASN A 67 19.92 -21.60 6.98
C ASN A 67 19.68 -20.07 7.04
N SER A 68 18.63 -19.58 6.38
CA SER A 68 18.26 -18.17 6.40
C SER A 68 17.82 -17.72 7.80
N ILE A 69 17.04 -18.54 8.50
CA ILE A 69 16.63 -18.29 9.88
C ILE A 69 17.85 -18.24 10.81
N GLU A 70 18.72 -19.25 10.74
CA GLU A 70 19.94 -19.31 11.56
C GLU A 70 20.86 -18.12 11.30
N LYS A 71 21.03 -17.73 10.03
CA LYS A 71 21.82 -16.55 9.66
C LYS A 71 21.27 -15.28 10.30
N LEU A 72 19.97 -15.02 10.19
CA LEU A 72 19.35 -13.82 10.75
C LEU A 72 19.40 -13.79 12.29
N LEU A 73 19.19 -14.93 12.94
CA LEU A 73 19.29 -15.06 14.40
C LEU A 73 20.70 -14.76 14.91
N ASN A 74 21.74 -15.05 14.11
CA ASN A 74 23.13 -14.88 14.51
C ASN A 74 23.80 -13.60 13.97
N ASP A 75 23.13 -12.83 13.11
CA ASP A 75 23.67 -11.60 12.52
C ASP A 75 23.64 -10.41 13.49
N LYS A 76 24.75 -10.20 14.20
CA LYS A 76 24.93 -9.09 15.15
C LYS A 76 24.91 -7.72 14.47
N LEU A 77 25.40 -7.61 13.24
CA LEU A 77 25.45 -6.34 12.51
C LEU A 77 24.04 -5.92 12.09
N LEU A 78 23.25 -6.86 11.58
CA LEU A 78 21.84 -6.63 11.27
C LEU A 78 21.05 -6.21 12.51
N LYS A 79 21.21 -6.92 13.63
CA LYS A 79 20.56 -6.57 14.90
C LYS A 79 20.92 -5.15 15.35
N HIS A 80 22.18 -4.75 15.18
CA HIS A 80 22.60 -3.38 15.49
C HIS A 80 21.93 -2.35 14.56
N LYS A 81 21.93 -2.59 13.23
CA LYS A 81 21.26 -1.72 12.25
C LYS A 81 19.77 -1.54 12.56
N LEU A 82 19.07 -2.64 12.86
CA LEU A 82 17.66 -2.61 13.23
C LEU A 82 17.41 -1.85 14.54
N SER A 83 18.30 -1.98 15.53
CA SER A 83 18.20 -1.20 16.77
C SER A 83 18.37 0.30 16.55
N VAL A 84 19.25 0.71 15.64
CA VAL A 84 19.42 2.12 15.25
C VAL A 84 18.15 2.64 14.56
N ALA A 85 17.61 1.88 13.60
CA ALA A 85 16.38 2.21 12.90
C ALA A 85 15.19 2.34 13.87
N LEU A 86 15.00 1.35 14.74
CA LEU A 86 13.98 1.35 15.79
C LEU A 86 14.05 2.61 16.65
N LYS A 87 15.23 2.96 17.17
CA LYS A 87 15.41 4.17 18.01
C LYS A 87 15.05 5.44 17.25
N ARG A 88 15.41 5.54 15.97
CA ARG A 88 15.06 6.69 15.12
C ARG A 88 13.54 6.79 14.96
N ILE A 89 12.88 5.68 14.63
CA ILE A 89 11.42 5.61 14.47
C ILE A 89 10.71 5.97 15.79
N GLN A 90 11.18 5.47 16.93
CA GLN A 90 10.59 5.79 18.24
C GLN A 90 10.78 7.27 18.61
N ASN A 91 11.89 7.88 18.23
CA ASN A 91 12.18 9.29 18.51
C ASN A 91 11.41 10.28 17.64
N SER A 92 10.77 9.83 16.55
CA SER A 92 9.98 10.72 15.67
C SER A 92 8.56 11.03 16.21
N ASN A 93 8.33 10.86 17.53
CA ASN A 93 7.10 11.20 18.27
C ASN A 93 5.83 10.47 17.80
N CYS A 94 5.88 9.14 17.68
CA CYS A 94 4.73 8.32 17.27
C CYS A 94 4.34 7.36 18.41
N ASN A 95 3.21 7.65 19.09
CA ASN A 95 2.44 6.66 19.85
C ASN A 95 0.95 6.74 19.43
N SER A 96 0.44 5.72 18.77
CA SER A 96 -0.92 5.55 18.28
C SER A 96 -1.29 4.07 18.36
N LYS A 97 -2.56 3.76 18.12
CA LYS A 97 -3.10 2.42 18.36
C LYS A 97 -3.27 1.75 17.01
N ALA A 98 -2.54 0.66 16.80
CA ALA A 98 -2.80 -0.22 15.67
C ALA A 98 -4.22 -0.81 15.77
N ALA A 99 -5.05 -0.57 14.76
CA ALA A 99 -6.34 -1.23 14.60
C ALA A 99 -6.19 -2.56 13.85
N GLU A 100 -7.13 -3.48 14.05
CA GLU A 100 -7.24 -4.69 13.25
C GLU A 100 -8.01 -4.38 11.95
N ALA A 101 -7.40 -3.63 11.02
CA ALA A 101 -7.98 -3.33 9.71
C ALA A 101 -7.09 -3.79 8.54
N VAL A 102 -7.60 -3.69 7.31
CA VAL A 102 -6.87 -3.97 6.07
C VAL A 102 -5.96 -2.78 5.73
N GLY A 103 -4.89 -3.05 4.97
CA GLY A 103 -3.89 -2.14 4.38
C GLY A 103 -4.19 -0.64 4.47
N ASN A 104 -5.12 -0.21 3.62
CA ASN A 104 -5.53 1.17 3.38
C ASN A 104 -6.30 1.79 4.57
N VAL A 105 -7.16 1.02 5.22
CA VAL A 105 -7.91 1.48 6.39
C VAL A 105 -6.96 1.77 7.54
N ASN A 106 -5.97 0.90 7.80
CA ASN A 106 -4.96 1.14 8.84
C ASN A 106 -4.13 2.40 8.59
N ALA A 107 -3.77 2.66 7.32
CA ALA A 107 -3.00 3.84 6.97
C ALA A 107 -3.76 5.14 7.30
N CYS A 108 -5.05 5.18 6.94
CA CYS A 108 -5.93 6.30 7.25
C CYS A 108 -6.21 6.44 8.75
N ILE A 109 -6.33 5.36 9.52
CA ILE A 109 -6.54 5.41 10.98
C ILE A 109 -5.39 6.15 11.66
N GLY A 110 -4.14 5.82 11.34
CA GLY A 110 -2.98 6.45 11.98
C GLY A 110 -2.91 7.96 11.76
N LEU A 111 -3.28 8.44 10.57
CA LEU A 111 -3.42 9.87 10.30
C LEU A 111 -4.63 10.46 11.03
N ALA A 112 -5.75 9.75 11.05
CA ALA A 112 -6.98 10.18 11.70
C ALA A 112 -6.83 10.35 13.22
N GLU A 113 -6.12 9.45 13.93
CA GLU A 113 -5.87 9.58 15.37
C GLU A 113 -5.09 10.86 15.72
N VAL A 114 -4.12 11.22 14.87
CA VAL A 114 -3.30 12.42 15.00
C VAL A 114 -4.11 13.69 14.77
N LEU A 115 -5.08 13.65 13.86
CA LEU A 115 -6.00 14.77 13.62
C LEU A 115 -7.08 14.86 14.72
N LEU A 116 -7.62 13.72 15.16
CA LEU A 116 -8.61 13.65 16.24
C LEU A 116 -8.04 14.21 17.55
N SER A 117 -6.81 13.83 17.91
CA SER A 117 -6.10 14.36 19.09
C SER A 117 -5.81 15.86 19.04
N ARG A 118 -5.87 16.47 17.84
CA ARG A 118 -5.78 17.93 17.64
C ARG A 118 -7.15 18.64 17.65
N GLY A 119 -8.23 17.90 17.92
CA GLY A 119 -9.59 18.43 18.03
C GLY A 119 -10.36 18.46 16.71
N HIS A 120 -9.88 17.80 15.65
CA HIS A 120 -10.61 17.69 14.40
C HIS A 120 -11.72 16.64 14.47
N LYS A 121 -12.86 16.91 13.82
CA LYS A 121 -13.92 15.92 13.59
C LYS A 121 -13.51 15.00 12.46
N ILE A 122 -13.52 13.69 12.71
CA ILE A 122 -13.15 12.68 11.71
C ILE A 122 -14.38 11.89 11.29
N VAL A 123 -14.59 11.81 9.97
CA VAL A 123 -15.64 11.00 9.34
C VAL A 123 -14.99 10.02 8.39
N PHE A 124 -15.22 8.73 8.59
CA PHE A 124 -14.80 7.65 7.71
C PHE A 124 -15.97 7.22 6.83
N ALA A 125 -15.80 7.34 5.51
CA ALA A 125 -16.68 6.69 4.54
C ALA A 125 -16.16 5.26 4.31
N ILE A 126 -16.88 4.26 4.81
CA ILE A 126 -16.39 2.88 4.92
C ILE A 126 -17.31 1.88 4.24
N ASP A 127 -16.71 0.77 3.80
CA ASP A 127 -17.48 -0.41 3.42
C ASP A 127 -18.23 -0.98 4.64
N LYS A 128 -19.38 -1.59 4.37
CA LYS A 128 -20.24 -2.19 5.39
C LYS A 128 -19.54 -3.25 6.24
N SER A 129 -18.55 -3.96 5.69
CA SER A 129 -17.73 -4.94 6.43
C SER A 129 -16.88 -4.31 7.54
N PHE A 130 -16.68 -2.99 7.53
CA PHE A 130 -15.98 -2.26 8.59
C PHE A 130 -16.91 -1.57 9.58
N ALA A 131 -18.23 -1.67 9.40
CA ALA A 131 -19.19 -1.02 10.29
C ALA A 131 -19.01 -1.46 11.75
N GLY A 132 -18.94 -0.49 12.64
CA GLY A 132 -18.70 -0.63 14.07
C GLY A 132 -17.22 -0.80 14.46
N LYS A 133 -16.30 -1.06 13.53
CA LYS A 133 -14.89 -1.38 13.85
C LYS A 133 -14.05 -0.13 14.16
N LEU A 134 -14.46 1.05 13.70
CA LEU A 134 -13.74 2.33 13.85
C LEU A 134 -14.31 3.22 14.96
N SER A 135 -15.60 3.05 15.29
CA SER A 135 -16.29 3.78 16.34
C SER A 135 -15.60 3.71 17.73
N PRO A 136 -14.92 2.59 18.14
CA PRO A 136 -14.19 2.55 19.41
C PRO A 136 -12.99 3.50 19.47
N PHE A 137 -12.52 3.99 18.31
CA PHE A 137 -11.44 4.97 18.22
C PHE A 137 -11.96 6.43 18.28
N GLY A 138 -13.27 6.64 18.40
CA GLY A 138 -13.89 7.96 18.48
C GLY A 138 -14.19 8.60 17.12
N PHE A 139 -14.09 7.84 16.03
CA PHE A 139 -14.41 8.30 14.68
C PHE A 139 -15.91 8.18 14.38
N ILE A 140 -16.40 9.06 13.50
CA ILE A 140 -17.76 8.93 12.93
C ILE A 140 -17.67 8.01 11.72
N GLU A 141 -18.53 7.02 11.66
CA GLU A 141 -18.63 6.09 10.53
C GLU A 141 -19.83 6.42 9.65
N GLU A 142 -19.63 6.45 8.35
CA GLU A 142 -20.68 6.51 7.34
C GLU A 142 -20.49 5.37 6.36
N VAL A 143 -21.51 4.52 6.22
CA VAL A 143 -21.43 3.30 5.41
C VAL A 143 -21.76 3.62 3.95
N LEU A 144 -20.91 3.12 3.04
CA LEU A 144 -21.10 3.22 1.60
C LEU A 144 -22.18 2.24 1.09
N SER A 145 -22.77 2.53 -0.08
CA SER A 145 -23.93 1.80 -0.62
C SER A 145 -23.64 0.36 -1.02
N SER A 146 -22.42 0.02 -1.46
CA SER A 146 -22.13 -1.30 -1.99
C SER A 146 -22.21 -2.38 -0.89
N ASP A 147 -23.09 -3.36 -1.08
CA ASP A 147 -23.18 -4.58 -0.28
C ASP A 147 -22.17 -5.66 -0.73
N GLN A 148 -21.09 -5.29 -1.44
CA GLN A 148 -20.04 -6.27 -1.74
C GLN A 148 -19.30 -6.59 -0.44
N THR A 149 -19.73 -7.65 0.22
CA THR A 149 -19.10 -8.23 1.42
C THR A 149 -17.61 -8.42 1.17
N SER A 150 -16.78 -7.44 1.54
CA SER A 150 -15.33 -7.51 1.31
C SER A 150 -14.61 -8.37 2.35
N GLU A 151 -15.30 -8.84 3.39
CA GLU A 151 -14.81 -9.94 4.21
C GLU A 151 -15.17 -11.27 3.56
N MET A 152 -14.34 -11.67 2.59
CA MET A 152 -14.18 -13.08 2.26
C MET A 152 -13.39 -13.74 3.40
N PRO A 153 -13.80 -14.91 3.89
CA PRO A 153 -12.94 -15.72 4.75
C PRO A 153 -11.57 -15.90 4.09
N GLY A 154 -10.49 -15.87 4.89
CA GLY A 154 -9.12 -15.87 4.36
C GLY A 154 -8.82 -17.00 3.39
N GLU A 155 -9.41 -18.19 3.59
CA GLU A 155 -9.28 -19.33 2.68
C GLU A 155 -9.95 -19.09 1.32
N MET A 156 -11.12 -18.43 1.30
CA MET A 156 -11.79 -18.07 0.05
C MET A 156 -11.04 -16.99 -0.71
N LEU A 157 -10.50 -15.99 0.01
CA LEU A 157 -9.63 -14.98 -0.61
C LEU A 157 -8.37 -15.63 -1.18
N ALA A 158 -7.71 -16.51 -0.44
CA ALA A 158 -6.55 -17.24 -0.92
C ALA A 158 -6.87 -18.07 -2.17
N LYS A 159 -8.00 -18.79 -2.17
CA LYS A 159 -8.46 -19.54 -3.34
C LYS A 159 -8.73 -18.61 -4.53
N TYR A 160 -9.42 -17.50 -4.32
CA TYR A 160 -9.71 -16.54 -5.37
C TYR A 160 -8.43 -15.97 -5.99
N LEU A 161 -7.43 -15.61 -5.16
CA LEU A 161 -6.14 -15.09 -5.61
C LEU A 161 -5.32 -16.13 -6.39
N LEU A 162 -5.43 -17.41 -6.02
CA LEU A 162 -4.83 -18.53 -6.75
C LEU A 162 -5.56 -18.75 -8.09
N ASP A 163 -6.89 -18.81 -8.07
CA ASP A 163 -7.72 -19.05 -9.26
C ASP A 163 -7.60 -17.88 -10.27
N SER A 164 -7.42 -16.64 -9.78
CA SER A 164 -7.16 -15.47 -10.62
C SER A 164 -5.72 -15.40 -11.17
N GLY A 165 -4.85 -16.34 -10.76
CA GLY A 165 -3.43 -16.38 -11.10
C GLY A 165 -2.59 -15.24 -10.52
N LEU A 166 -3.13 -14.47 -9.56
CA LEU A 166 -2.40 -13.37 -8.93
C LEU A 166 -1.30 -13.94 -8.01
N ILE A 167 -1.66 -14.94 -7.21
CA ILE A 167 -0.68 -15.81 -6.54
C ILE A 167 -0.38 -16.96 -7.47
N SER A 168 0.82 -16.98 -8.04
CA SER A 168 1.24 -18.01 -8.98
C SER A 168 2.76 -18.15 -8.97
N ASN A 169 3.24 -19.28 -9.48
CA ASN A 169 4.67 -19.57 -9.60
C ASN A 169 5.31 -18.96 -10.86
N VAL A 170 4.61 -18.06 -11.56
CA VAL A 170 5.14 -17.35 -12.72
C VAL A 170 5.83 -16.05 -12.30
N SER A 171 6.56 -15.43 -13.22
CA SER A 171 7.21 -14.15 -12.94
C SER A 171 6.18 -13.04 -12.69
N SER A 172 6.60 -11.97 -11.99
CA SER A 172 5.78 -10.76 -11.81
C SER A 172 5.26 -10.21 -13.16
N PHE A 173 6.08 -10.31 -14.20
CA PHE A 173 5.74 -9.91 -15.56
C PHE A 173 4.57 -10.70 -16.14
N GLU A 174 4.53 -12.02 -15.95
CA GLU A 174 3.40 -12.85 -16.40
C GLU A 174 2.19 -12.71 -15.49
N SER A 175 2.39 -12.59 -14.17
CA SER A 175 1.30 -12.38 -13.20
C SER A 175 0.49 -11.11 -13.51
N ILE A 176 1.14 -10.01 -13.92
CA ILE A 176 0.43 -8.79 -14.34
C ILE A 176 -0.47 -9.02 -15.56
N LYS A 177 0.00 -9.79 -16.55
CA LYS A 177 -0.81 -10.09 -17.75
C LYS A 177 -2.03 -10.93 -17.38
N ILE A 178 -1.85 -11.94 -16.53
CA ILE A 178 -2.94 -12.79 -16.05
C ILE A 178 -3.95 -11.97 -15.24
N SER A 179 -3.46 -11.13 -14.32
CA SER A 179 -4.30 -10.26 -13.49
C SER A 179 -5.09 -9.23 -14.31
N ARG A 180 -4.53 -8.70 -15.40
CA ARG A 180 -5.24 -7.84 -16.34
C ARG A 180 -6.45 -8.56 -16.93
N ASP A 181 -6.27 -9.81 -17.34
CA ASP A 181 -7.28 -10.57 -18.08
C ASP A 181 -8.32 -11.23 -17.16
N SER A 182 -8.07 -11.30 -15.84
CA SER A 182 -9.00 -11.87 -14.86
C SER A 182 -10.18 -10.97 -14.51
N GLY A 183 -10.15 -9.70 -14.90
CA GLY A 183 -11.18 -8.72 -14.52
C GLY A 183 -11.13 -8.29 -13.05
N PHE A 184 -10.12 -8.71 -12.28
CA PHE A 184 -9.95 -8.34 -10.87
C PHE A 184 -10.00 -6.82 -10.68
N MET A 185 -9.25 -6.07 -11.50
CA MET A 185 -9.23 -4.61 -11.44
C MET A 185 -10.56 -3.97 -11.86
N ASP A 186 -11.39 -4.63 -12.68
CA ASP A 186 -12.71 -4.09 -13.03
C ASP A 186 -13.62 -4.01 -11.80
N VAL A 187 -13.57 -5.01 -10.90
CA VAL A 187 -14.36 -5.03 -9.65
C VAL A 187 -14.05 -3.81 -8.78
N PHE A 188 -12.77 -3.43 -8.63
CA PHE A 188 -12.39 -2.27 -7.84
C PHE A 188 -12.95 -0.97 -8.42
N PHE A 189 -12.82 -0.76 -9.73
CA PHE A 189 -13.30 0.46 -10.39
C PHE A 189 -14.83 0.53 -10.40
N ASP A 190 -15.51 -0.57 -10.68
CA ASP A 190 -16.97 -0.63 -10.72
C ASP A 190 -17.57 -0.38 -9.32
N THR A 191 -16.96 -0.94 -8.26
CA THR A 191 -17.39 -0.72 -6.87
C THR A 191 -17.32 0.76 -6.47
N LYS A 192 -16.27 1.48 -6.90
CA LYS A 192 -16.18 2.93 -6.65
C LYS A 192 -17.31 3.69 -7.31
N ARG A 193 -17.62 3.38 -8.57
CA ARG A 193 -18.71 4.02 -9.30
C ARG A 193 -20.05 3.77 -8.61
N VAL A 194 -20.28 2.55 -8.10
CA VAL A 194 -21.46 2.20 -7.29
C VAL A 194 -21.53 3.01 -5.99
N ASN A 195 -20.40 3.27 -5.35
CA ASN A 195 -20.31 4.00 -4.09
C ASN A 195 -20.37 5.53 -4.22
N GLU A 196 -20.29 6.06 -5.44
CA GLU A 196 -20.30 7.50 -5.70
C GLU A 196 -21.52 8.23 -5.12
N PRO A 197 -22.77 7.75 -5.29
CA PRO A 197 -23.94 8.44 -4.76
C PRO A 197 -23.93 8.52 -3.22
N SER A 198 -23.49 7.46 -2.54
CA SER A 198 -23.32 7.48 -1.07
C SER A 198 -22.23 8.44 -0.64
N LEU A 199 -21.08 8.44 -1.32
CA LEU A 199 -19.99 9.35 -0.99
C LEU A 199 -20.41 10.82 -1.18
N LYS A 200 -21.16 11.11 -2.24
CA LYS A 200 -21.76 12.43 -2.47
C LYS A 200 -22.72 12.85 -1.36
N ALA A 201 -23.56 11.95 -0.88
CA ALA A 201 -24.48 12.21 0.23
C ALA A 201 -23.72 12.45 1.55
N ILE A 202 -22.67 11.67 1.81
CA ILE A 202 -21.80 11.83 2.99
C ILE A 202 -21.09 13.18 2.95
N ALA A 203 -20.52 13.55 1.80
CA ALA A 203 -19.86 14.85 1.60
C ALA A 203 -20.83 16.02 1.81
N ALA A 204 -22.07 15.92 1.31
CA ALA A 204 -23.10 16.93 1.53
C ALA A 204 -23.50 17.03 3.02
N LYS A 205 -23.66 15.90 3.71
CA LYS A 205 -24.04 15.82 5.13
C LYS A 205 -23.00 16.44 6.06
N HIS A 206 -21.71 16.17 5.80
CA HIS A 206 -20.63 16.56 6.70
C HIS A 206 -19.85 17.80 6.26
N SER A 207 -19.95 18.20 4.99
CA SER A 207 -19.27 19.36 4.42
C SER A 207 -17.78 19.41 4.78
N PRO A 208 -16.98 18.39 4.39
CA PRO A 208 -15.59 18.27 4.82
C PRO A 208 -14.71 19.43 4.32
N ASP A 209 -13.78 19.86 5.17
CA ASP A 209 -12.76 20.86 4.83
C ASP A 209 -11.51 20.23 4.18
N LEU A 210 -11.30 18.93 4.38
CA LEU A 210 -10.18 18.14 3.88
C LEU A 210 -10.64 16.71 3.60
N TYR A 211 -10.20 16.15 2.49
CA TYR A 211 -10.32 14.71 2.21
C TYR A 211 -8.97 14.00 2.44
N VAL A 212 -9.01 12.76 2.90
CA VAL A 212 -7.84 11.87 2.95
C VAL A 212 -8.21 10.61 2.20
N ILE A 213 -7.40 10.24 1.21
CA ILE A 213 -7.72 9.18 0.25
C ILE A 213 -6.55 8.21 0.19
N ASP A 214 -6.80 6.95 0.53
CA ASP A 214 -5.87 5.84 0.27
C ASP A 214 -6.48 4.90 -0.77
N ASP A 215 -6.23 5.24 -2.04
CA ASP A 215 -6.85 4.56 -3.16
C ASP A 215 -6.05 4.78 -4.46
N PHE A 216 -6.38 4.12 -5.57
CA PHE A 216 -5.67 4.34 -6.85
C PHE A 216 -6.12 5.62 -7.58
N ILE A 217 -7.41 5.92 -7.51
CA ILE A 217 -8.05 7.06 -8.17
C ILE A 217 -8.99 7.77 -7.19
N PRO A 218 -9.02 9.12 -7.15
CA PRO A 218 -9.99 9.86 -6.37
C PRO A 218 -11.39 9.72 -6.97
N SER A 219 -12.42 9.86 -6.14
CA SER A 219 -13.79 9.96 -6.63
C SER A 219 -14.05 11.35 -7.26
N PRO A 220 -14.90 11.46 -8.31
CA PRO A 220 -15.34 12.74 -8.86
C PRO A 220 -15.95 13.69 -7.84
N THR A 221 -16.72 13.21 -6.85
CA THR A 221 -17.22 14.02 -5.73
C THR A 221 -16.08 14.77 -5.03
N ILE A 222 -14.96 14.10 -4.80
CA ILE A 222 -13.81 14.71 -4.14
C ILE A 222 -13.14 15.73 -5.06
N VAL A 223 -12.91 15.38 -6.32
CA VAL A 223 -12.29 16.28 -7.31
C VAL A 223 -13.13 17.55 -7.53
N LYS A 224 -14.47 17.40 -7.66
CA LYS A 224 -15.42 18.51 -7.83
C LYS A 224 -15.54 19.43 -6.63
N SER A 225 -15.30 18.92 -5.43
CA SER A 225 -15.49 19.68 -4.20
C SER A 225 -14.63 20.95 -4.14
N ASN A 226 -13.54 21.00 -4.91
CA ASN A 226 -12.51 22.04 -4.86
C ASN A 226 -11.94 22.26 -3.44
N LYS A 227 -12.03 21.23 -2.60
CA LYS A 227 -11.40 21.20 -1.28
C LYS A 227 -10.02 20.56 -1.38
N PRO A 228 -9.09 20.91 -0.47
CA PRO A 228 -7.86 20.18 -0.32
C PRO A 228 -8.11 18.68 -0.09
N TRP A 229 -7.25 17.84 -0.66
CA TRP A 229 -7.26 16.41 -0.40
C TRP A 229 -5.84 15.87 -0.26
N VAL A 230 -5.65 14.90 0.61
CA VAL A 230 -4.37 14.23 0.83
C VAL A 230 -4.43 12.87 0.15
N TYR A 231 -3.44 12.60 -0.69
CA TYR A 231 -3.23 11.27 -1.24
C TYR A 231 -2.35 10.45 -0.29
N VAL A 232 -2.82 9.29 0.15
CA VAL A 232 -2.09 8.38 1.02
C VAL A 232 -1.70 7.16 0.22
N VAL A 233 -0.44 6.76 0.32
CA VAL A 233 0.10 5.55 -0.32
C VAL A 233 0.50 4.58 0.78
N CYS A 234 -0.31 3.53 0.96
CA CYS A 234 0.02 2.42 1.87
C CYS A 234 0.88 1.32 1.24
N LEU A 235 1.12 1.35 -0.07
CA LEU A 235 1.99 0.40 -0.79
C LEU A 235 3.45 0.86 -0.78
N ASN A 236 4.35 0.05 -1.35
CA ASN A 236 5.71 0.50 -1.67
C ASN A 236 5.69 1.83 -2.47
N PRO A 237 6.56 2.81 -2.14
CA PRO A 237 6.51 4.14 -2.76
C PRO A 237 6.79 4.17 -4.28
N LEU A 238 7.33 3.09 -4.86
CA LEU A 238 7.49 2.98 -6.32
C LEU A 238 6.17 3.15 -7.09
N CYS A 239 5.02 2.83 -6.50
CA CYS A 239 3.73 3.03 -7.16
C CYS A 239 3.33 4.50 -7.29
N GLY A 240 3.90 5.36 -6.43
CA GLY A 240 3.70 6.81 -6.45
C GLY A 240 4.79 7.58 -7.18
N PHE A 241 5.95 6.96 -7.41
CA PHE A 241 7.10 7.62 -8.02
C PHE A 241 7.28 7.25 -9.49
N ILE A 242 7.18 8.24 -10.37
CA ILE A 242 7.46 8.09 -11.80
C ILE A 242 8.86 8.68 -12.08
N ASP A 243 9.89 7.83 -12.03
CA ASP A 243 11.28 8.21 -12.32
C ASP A 243 11.98 7.09 -13.13
N GLU A 244 12.79 7.44 -14.12
CA GLU A 244 13.56 6.47 -14.92
C GLU A 244 14.72 5.84 -14.15
N LYS A 245 15.18 6.49 -13.08
CA LYS A 245 16.21 5.98 -12.17
C LYS A 245 15.68 4.88 -11.25
N LEU A 246 14.37 4.78 -11.10
CA LEU A 246 13.70 3.81 -10.23
C LEU A 246 13.16 2.61 -11.02
N PRO A 247 13.21 1.41 -10.42
CA PRO A 247 12.60 0.23 -11.01
C PRO A 247 11.08 0.44 -11.15
N PRO A 248 10.44 -0.23 -12.13
CA PRO A 248 8.99 -0.24 -12.24
C PRO A 248 8.36 -0.82 -10.97
N SER A 249 7.26 -0.23 -10.50
CA SER A 249 6.46 -0.79 -9.40
C SER A 249 5.99 -2.21 -9.74
N CYS A 250 5.87 -3.04 -8.70
CA CYS A 250 5.48 -4.44 -8.70
C CYS A 250 6.43 -5.38 -9.44
N SER A 251 7.63 -4.93 -9.81
CA SER A 251 8.56 -5.74 -10.61
C SER A 251 9.45 -6.62 -9.74
N GLY A 252 9.86 -6.14 -8.57
CA GLY A 252 10.93 -6.73 -7.77
C GLY A 252 12.29 -6.66 -8.44
N PHE A 253 12.49 -5.75 -9.39
CA PHE A 253 13.78 -5.57 -10.05
C PHE A 253 14.76 -4.81 -9.16
N PRO A 254 16.06 -5.19 -9.19
CA PRO A 254 17.07 -4.54 -8.37
C PRO A 254 17.37 -3.14 -8.90
N ILE A 255 17.79 -2.20 -8.04
CA ILE A 255 18.05 -0.80 -8.42
C ILE A 255 19.12 -0.64 -9.51
N ASN A 256 20.08 -1.56 -9.55
CA ASN A 256 21.14 -1.65 -10.56
C ASN A 256 20.80 -2.61 -11.71
N GLY A 257 19.54 -3.03 -11.82
CA GLY A 257 19.05 -3.98 -12.80
C GLY A 257 18.99 -3.44 -14.23
N ASN A 258 18.67 -4.35 -15.15
CA ASN A 258 18.65 -4.10 -16.58
C ASN A 258 17.58 -3.07 -16.97
N ARG A 259 18.01 -1.91 -17.46
CA ARG A 259 17.12 -0.81 -17.85
C ARG A 259 16.23 -1.13 -19.06
N ASN A 260 16.60 -2.08 -19.90
CA ASN A 260 15.74 -2.52 -21.00
C ASN A 260 14.57 -3.36 -20.49
N GLU A 261 14.83 -4.30 -19.58
CA GLU A 261 13.77 -5.06 -18.90
C GLU A 261 12.80 -4.15 -18.14
N TRP A 262 13.33 -3.10 -17.50
CA TRP A 262 12.49 -2.08 -16.85
C TRP A 262 11.54 -1.39 -17.83
N LYS A 263 12.04 -1.00 -19.01
CA LYS A 263 11.22 -0.35 -20.05
C LYS A 263 10.14 -1.29 -20.58
N GLU A 264 10.47 -2.56 -20.79
CA GLU A 264 9.50 -3.58 -21.23
C GLU A 264 8.43 -3.82 -20.17
N PHE A 265 8.83 -3.97 -18.92
CA PHE A 265 7.89 -4.14 -17.80
C PHE A 265 6.97 -2.93 -17.64
N LYS A 266 7.50 -1.69 -17.71
CA LYS A 266 6.67 -0.47 -17.67
C LYS A 266 5.59 -0.46 -18.75
N LYS A 267 5.90 -0.91 -19.97
CA LYS A 267 4.91 -1.02 -21.05
C LYS A 267 3.79 -2.00 -20.70
N VAL A 268 4.14 -3.18 -20.18
CA VAL A 268 3.15 -4.20 -19.77
C VAL A 268 2.30 -3.70 -18.61
N LEU A 269 2.93 -3.11 -17.60
CA LEU A 269 2.25 -2.55 -16.44
C LEU A 269 1.28 -1.44 -16.84
N ASN A 270 1.71 -0.45 -17.63
CA ASN A 270 0.84 0.63 -18.07
C ASN A 270 -0.37 0.08 -18.86
N ASN A 271 -0.12 -0.84 -19.80
CA ASN A 271 -1.18 -1.49 -20.58
C ASN A 271 -2.18 -2.28 -19.70
N ALA A 272 -1.80 -2.71 -18.50
CA ALA A 272 -2.69 -3.43 -17.60
C ALA A 272 -3.79 -2.54 -16.99
N PHE A 273 -3.57 -1.22 -16.92
CA PHE A 273 -4.52 -0.26 -16.32
C PHE A 273 -5.21 0.66 -17.34
N VAL A 274 -4.73 0.72 -18.60
CA VAL A 274 -5.30 1.61 -19.64
C VAL A 274 -6.81 1.45 -19.78
N LYS A 275 -7.33 0.20 -19.79
CA LYS A 275 -8.77 -0.07 -19.92
C LYS A 275 -9.57 0.60 -18.79
N GLN A 276 -9.12 0.46 -17.55
CA GLN A 276 -9.79 1.03 -16.39
C GLN A 276 -9.65 2.55 -16.34
N ASN A 277 -8.50 3.08 -16.76
CA ASN A 277 -8.31 4.52 -16.85
C ASN A 277 -9.18 5.17 -17.94
N ILE A 278 -9.47 4.48 -19.04
CA ILE A 278 -10.46 4.94 -20.04
C ILE A 278 -11.84 5.02 -19.40
N LYS A 279 -12.31 3.95 -18.73
CA LYS A 279 -13.60 3.97 -18.00
C LYS A 279 -13.67 5.10 -16.97
N TYR A 280 -12.57 5.35 -16.27
CA TYR A 280 -12.50 6.44 -15.30
C TYR A 280 -12.57 7.82 -15.98
N ASN A 281 -11.90 8.01 -17.12
CA ASN A 281 -12.01 9.24 -17.91
C ASN A 281 -13.43 9.47 -18.43
N GLU A 282 -14.12 8.44 -18.92
CA GLU A 282 -15.54 8.53 -19.31
C GLU A 282 -16.40 9.01 -18.13
N TRP A 283 -16.16 8.44 -16.94
CA TRP A 283 -16.87 8.84 -15.73
C TRP A 283 -16.55 10.28 -15.31
N LEU A 284 -15.30 10.73 -15.43
CA LEU A 284 -14.91 12.13 -15.20
C LEU A 284 -15.62 13.07 -16.18
N GLU A 285 -15.70 12.71 -17.46
CA GLU A 285 -16.35 13.51 -18.51
C GLU A 285 -17.86 13.62 -18.32
N GLU A 286 -18.55 12.52 -17.97
CA GLU A 286 -19.97 12.53 -17.56
C GLU A 286 -20.22 13.56 -16.45
N ASP A 287 -19.21 13.74 -15.61
CA ASP A 287 -19.22 14.64 -14.47
C ASP A 287 -18.66 16.04 -14.79
N GLY A 288 -18.23 16.31 -16.02
CA GLY A 288 -17.68 17.61 -16.44
C GLY A 288 -16.31 17.94 -15.85
N LEU A 289 -15.53 16.92 -15.49
CA LEU A 289 -14.17 17.03 -14.97
C LEU A 289 -13.12 16.78 -16.06
N PRO A 290 -11.89 17.33 -15.92
CA PRO A 290 -10.80 17.04 -16.85
C PRO A 290 -10.36 15.57 -16.74
N THR A 291 -10.02 14.98 -17.87
CA THR A 291 -9.47 13.63 -17.94
C THR A 291 -8.04 13.56 -17.44
N VAL A 292 -7.59 12.34 -17.13
CA VAL A 292 -6.23 12.03 -16.70
C VAL A 292 -5.47 11.21 -17.74
N ASP A 293 -4.14 11.17 -17.60
CA ASP A 293 -3.28 10.33 -18.43
C ASP A 293 -3.57 8.85 -18.19
N VAL A 294 -4.03 8.16 -19.22
CA VAL A 294 -4.40 6.74 -19.18
C VAL A 294 -3.23 5.81 -18.89
N ASN A 295 -2.00 6.30 -18.98
CA ASN A 295 -0.79 5.51 -18.67
C ASN A 295 -0.36 5.62 -17.20
N LYS A 296 -1.05 6.44 -16.38
CA LYS A 296 -0.74 6.57 -14.95
C LYS A 296 -1.59 5.61 -14.13
N ILE A 297 -0.93 4.90 -13.20
CA ILE A 297 -1.59 3.94 -12.31
C ILE A 297 -2.31 4.65 -11.16
N THR A 298 -1.72 5.75 -10.68
CA THR A 298 -2.21 6.53 -9.54
C THR A 298 -2.37 8.00 -9.91
N ILE A 299 -3.35 8.65 -9.28
CA ILE A 299 -3.58 10.09 -9.44
C ILE A 299 -3.18 10.78 -8.14
N GLN A 300 -2.13 11.59 -8.25
CA GLN A 300 -1.54 12.30 -7.10
C GLN A 300 -2.34 13.55 -6.74
N SER A 301 -2.32 13.90 -5.46
CA SER A 301 -2.88 15.16 -4.99
C SER A 301 -2.02 16.35 -5.41
N PRO A 302 -2.63 17.45 -5.91
CA PRO A 302 -1.93 18.70 -6.13
C PRO A 302 -1.64 19.46 -4.81
N TYR A 303 -2.15 18.99 -3.68
CA TYR A 303 -2.02 19.62 -2.36
C TYR A 303 -0.95 18.93 -1.50
N LEU A 304 -1.13 17.65 -1.20
CA LEU A 304 -0.22 16.87 -0.36
C LEU A 304 -0.37 15.37 -0.62
N ASN A 305 0.76 14.68 -0.68
CA ASN A 305 0.85 13.23 -0.81
C ASN A 305 1.66 12.69 0.38
N ILE A 306 1.25 11.58 0.98
CA ILE A 306 1.90 10.95 2.12
C ILE A 306 2.13 9.48 1.79
N TYR A 307 3.32 8.96 2.08
CA TYR A 307 3.61 7.54 1.95
C TYR A 307 4.30 7.01 3.20
N GLY A 308 3.93 5.79 3.58
CA GLY A 308 4.46 5.10 4.75
C GLY A 308 5.56 4.14 4.35
N PHE A 309 6.81 4.52 4.61
CA PHE A 309 7.97 3.69 4.30
C PHE A 309 9.15 4.03 5.21
N PRO A 310 9.87 3.04 5.78
CA PRO A 310 11.00 3.30 6.67
C PRO A 310 12.10 4.06 5.93
N GLU A 311 12.71 5.04 6.58
CA GLU A 311 13.80 5.84 6.00
C GLU A 311 14.95 4.97 5.47
N GLU A 312 15.24 3.89 6.20
CA GLU A 312 16.29 2.95 5.89
C GLU A 312 16.06 2.17 4.59
N LEU A 313 14.79 2.04 4.18
CA LEU A 313 14.40 1.38 2.94
C LEU A 313 14.09 2.36 1.82
N ASP A 314 13.87 3.65 2.11
CA ASP A 314 13.48 4.62 1.10
C ASP A 314 14.53 4.79 -0.01
N TYR A 315 14.09 5.31 -1.15
CA TYR A 315 14.86 5.53 -2.37
C TYR A 315 15.55 6.91 -2.39
N THR A 316 15.70 7.55 -1.23
CA THR A 316 16.28 8.89 -1.08
C THR A 316 17.77 8.95 -1.44
N ASP A 317 18.46 7.80 -1.40
CA ASP A 317 19.84 7.66 -1.88
C ASP A 317 19.97 7.69 -3.41
N ILE A 318 18.87 7.50 -4.14
CA ILE A 318 18.82 7.50 -5.60
C ILE A 318 18.25 8.82 -6.12
N ARG A 319 17.22 9.35 -5.44
CA ARG A 319 16.52 10.58 -5.82
C ARG A 319 15.89 11.28 -4.61
N PRO A 320 15.80 12.63 -4.58
CA PRO A 320 15.14 13.34 -3.48
C PRO A 320 13.63 13.07 -3.48
N ILE A 321 12.95 13.16 -2.34
CA ILE A 321 11.48 13.10 -2.23
C ILE A 321 10.84 14.20 -3.10
N PRO A 322 9.77 13.94 -3.88
CA PRO A 322 9.20 14.96 -4.75
C PRO A 322 8.57 16.12 -3.95
N GLU A 323 8.38 17.27 -4.59
CA GLU A 323 7.62 18.36 -3.98
C GLU A 323 6.20 17.88 -3.63
N LYS A 324 5.64 18.36 -2.50
CA LYS A 324 4.31 17.99 -2.00
C LYS A 324 4.16 16.51 -1.66
N TRP A 325 5.28 15.81 -1.46
CA TRP A 325 5.31 14.47 -0.89
C TRP A 325 5.95 14.51 0.50
N LEU A 326 5.36 13.76 1.42
CA LEU A 326 5.83 13.60 2.79
C LEU A 326 6.00 12.11 3.09
N ARG A 327 7.20 11.74 3.53
CA ARG A 327 7.48 10.41 4.06
C ARG A 327 7.06 10.32 5.52
N VAL A 328 6.49 9.19 5.91
CA VAL A 328 6.33 8.78 7.31
C VAL A 328 6.91 7.37 7.46
N ASP A 329 7.51 7.03 8.59
CA ASP A 329 8.14 5.71 8.77
C ASP A 329 7.13 4.56 8.77
N THR A 330 5.99 4.83 9.39
CA THR A 330 4.90 3.89 9.56
C THR A 330 3.61 4.69 9.70
N PHE A 331 2.51 4.15 9.17
CA PHE A 331 1.20 4.70 9.46
C PHE A 331 0.64 4.21 10.79
N MET A 332 1.09 3.05 11.30
CA MET A 332 0.89 2.78 12.71
C MET A 332 1.74 3.78 13.46
N ARG A 333 1.10 4.74 14.09
CA ARG A 333 1.81 5.67 14.92
C ARG A 333 1.82 5.15 16.32
#